data_AF-X0XGC9-F1
#
_entry.id   AF-X0XGC9-F1
#
_cell.length_a   1.000
_cell.length_b   1.000
_cell.length_c   1.000
_cell.angle_alpha   90.00
_cell.angle_beta   90.00
_cell.angle_gamma   90.00
#
_symmetry.space_group_name_H-M   'P 1'
#
loop_
_entity.id
_entity.type
_entity.pdbx_description
1 polymer ?
#
loop_
_entity_poly.entity_id
_entity_poly.type
_entity_poly.pdbx_seq_one_letter_code
_entity_poly.pdbx_strand_id
1 'polypeptide(L)'
;MHIIESLNCGKVAGFYTQEIRRNNIRKGFSWACLDGTTGILAHTDIKGPWRVGKYGVDVAGFEKSVVPILDAEHADAELFVIDEIGKMECLSDKFVAAVRRLFSSERSVL
;
A
#
# COMPACT_ATOMS: atom_id res chain seq x y z
N MET A 1 8.51 -13.38 -1.88
CA MET A 1 9.09 -12.03 -2.07
C MET A 1 10.53 -12.14 -1.61
N HIS A 2 11.40 -12.58 -2.52
CA HIS A 2 12.71 -13.15 -2.14
C HIS A 2 13.64 -12.21 -1.37
N ILE A 3 13.43 -10.89 -1.49
CA ILE A 3 14.19 -9.88 -0.75
C ILE A 3 13.85 -9.94 0.75
N ILE A 4 12.58 -10.04 1.15
CA ILE A 4 12.21 -10.15 2.58
C ILE A 4 12.81 -11.41 3.19
N GLU A 5 12.71 -12.54 2.48
CA GLU A 5 13.26 -13.83 2.90
C GLU A 5 14.78 -13.74 3.17
N SER A 6 15.49 -12.86 2.45
CA SER A 6 16.93 -12.64 2.62
C SER A 6 17.31 -11.67 3.74
N LEU A 7 16.36 -10.84 4.22
CA LEU A 7 16.62 -9.82 5.25
C LEU A 7 16.63 -10.38 6.68
N ASN A 8 16.30 -11.65 6.86
CA ASN A 8 16.32 -12.38 8.14
C ASN A 8 15.56 -11.64 9.27
N CYS A 9 14.54 -10.84 8.91
CA CYS A 9 13.71 -10.08 9.84
C CYS A 9 12.48 -10.91 10.21
N GLY A 10 12.29 -11.19 11.51
CA GLY A 10 11.23 -12.06 11.99
C GLY A 10 9.85 -11.41 12.02
N LYS A 11 9.77 -10.08 11.95
CA LYS A 11 8.54 -9.30 12.11
C LYS A 11 8.45 -8.22 11.03
N VAL A 12 7.72 -8.52 9.97
CA VAL A 12 7.63 -7.66 8.79
C VAL A 12 6.16 -7.30 8.54
N ALA A 13 5.90 -6.02 8.30
CA ALA A 13 4.60 -5.50 7.91
C ALA A 13 4.73 -4.63 6.65
N GLY A 14 3.59 -4.25 6.08
CA GLY A 14 3.55 -3.38 4.91
C GLY A 14 2.79 -3.99 3.75
N PHE A 15 2.93 -3.37 2.59
CA PHE A 15 2.17 -3.70 1.40
C PHE A 15 2.97 -3.42 0.14
N TYR A 16 2.56 -4.07 -0.94
CA TYR A 16 3.07 -3.82 -2.28
C TYR A 16 1.91 -3.64 -3.26
N THR A 17 2.19 -3.05 -4.41
CA THR A 17 1.20 -2.81 -5.47
C THR A 17 1.41 -3.79 -6.62
N GLN A 18 0.33 -4.09 -7.33
CA GLN A 18 0.39 -4.94 -8.52
C GLN A 18 -0.54 -4.40 -9.60
N GLU A 19 -0.14 -4.56 -10.86
CA GLU A 19 -1.01 -4.20 -11.98
C GLU A 19 -2.12 -5.23 -12.18
N ILE A 20 -3.36 -4.74 -12.26
CA ILE A 20 -4.49 -5.54 -12.72
C ILE A 20 -4.52 -5.45 -14.25
N ARG A 21 -4.23 -6.57 -14.93
CA ARG A 21 -4.29 -6.67 -16.39
C ARG A 21 -5.40 -7.61 -16.84
N ARG A 22 -6.08 -7.27 -17.94
CA ARG A 22 -6.98 -8.17 -18.67
C ARG A 22 -6.70 -8.07 -20.15
N ASN A 23 -6.53 -9.20 -20.84
CA ASN A 23 -6.18 -9.25 -22.27
C ASN A 23 -4.98 -8.36 -22.61
N ASN A 24 -3.92 -8.40 -21.79
CA ASN A 24 -2.72 -7.57 -21.89
C ASN A 24 -2.94 -6.05 -21.76
N ILE A 25 -4.14 -5.60 -21.39
CA ILE A 25 -4.46 -4.20 -21.14
C ILE A 25 -4.51 -3.96 -19.64
N ARG A 26 -3.75 -2.97 -19.16
CA ARG A 26 -3.81 -2.52 -17.75
C ARG A 26 -5.16 -1.88 -17.43
N LYS A 27 -5.90 -2.53 -16.54
CA LYS A 27 -7.21 -2.14 -16.03
C LYS A 27 -7.14 -1.41 -14.69
N GLY A 28 -6.10 -1.62 -13.91
CA GLY A 28 -5.96 -0.96 -12.61
C GLY A 28 -4.72 -1.40 -11.85
N PHE A 29 -4.77 -1.15 -10.55
CA PHE A 29 -3.76 -1.45 -9.57
C PHE A 29 -4.43 -2.05 -8.33
N SER A 30 -3.89 -3.12 -7.80
CA SER A 30 -4.25 -3.71 -6.52
C SER A 30 -3.15 -3.44 -5.50
N TRP A 31 -3.50 -3.45 -4.22
CA TRP A 31 -2.57 -3.52 -3.11
C TRP A 31 -2.65 -4.91 -2.48
N ALA A 32 -1.55 -5.38 -1.92
CA ALA A 32 -1.44 -6.63 -1.21
C ALA A 32 -0.54 -6.45 0.01
N CYS A 33 -1.04 -6.85 1.17
CA CYS A 33 -0.33 -6.81 2.43
C CYS A 33 0.43 -8.11 2.65
N LEU A 34 1.48 -8.06 3.48
CA LEU A 34 2.31 -9.24 3.76
C LEU A 34 1.57 -10.33 4.56
N ASP A 35 0.44 -9.99 5.19
CA ASP A 35 -0.47 -10.93 5.85
C ASP A 35 -1.43 -11.66 4.90
N GLY A 36 -1.35 -11.37 3.59
CA GLY A 36 -2.20 -11.95 2.55
C GLY A 36 -3.49 -11.17 2.28
N THR A 37 -3.79 -10.12 3.03
CA THR A 37 -4.93 -9.24 2.75
C THR A 37 -4.68 -8.47 1.45
N THR A 38 -5.67 -8.44 0.56
CA THR A 38 -5.57 -7.76 -0.73
C THR A 38 -6.80 -6.90 -1.03
N GLY A 39 -6.63 -5.94 -1.93
CA GLY A 39 -7.74 -5.14 -2.43
C GLY A 39 -7.37 -4.32 -3.65
N ILE A 40 -8.33 -3.55 -4.15
CA ILE A 40 -8.13 -2.70 -5.32
C ILE A 40 -7.70 -1.32 -4.83
N LEU A 41 -6.59 -0.80 -5.37
CA LEU A 41 -6.19 0.60 -5.18
C LEU A 41 -6.90 1.49 -6.19
N ALA A 42 -6.85 1.10 -7.47
CA ALA A 42 -7.43 1.88 -8.56
C ALA A 42 -7.88 1.00 -9.71
N HIS A 43 -8.95 1.40 -10.41
CA HIS A 43 -9.48 0.65 -11.55
C HIS A 43 -10.19 1.59 -12.54
N THR A 44 -10.25 1.19 -13.81
CA THR A 44 -11.00 1.96 -14.83
C THR A 44 -12.50 2.04 -14.54
N ASP A 45 -13.02 1.07 -13.78
CA ASP A 45 -14.45 0.93 -13.53
C ASP A 45 -14.86 1.58 -12.20
N ILE A 46 -13.88 2.01 -11.37
CA ILE A 46 -14.15 2.79 -10.17
C ILE A 46 -14.60 4.20 -10.59
N LYS A 47 -15.81 4.55 -10.17
CA LYS A 47 -16.40 5.88 -10.29
C LYS A 47 -16.13 6.63 -8.99
N GLY A 48 -15.91 7.94 -9.07
CA GLY A 48 -15.73 8.75 -7.87
C GLY A 48 -14.90 10.01 -8.11
N PRO A 49 -14.77 10.85 -7.07
CA PRO A 49 -14.03 12.10 -7.15
C PRO A 49 -12.51 11.90 -7.23
N TRP A 50 -11.99 10.82 -6.64
CA TRP A 50 -10.56 10.52 -6.58
C TRP A 50 -10.10 9.79 -7.84
N ARG A 51 -9.24 10.44 -8.63
CA ARG A 51 -8.83 9.94 -9.95
C ARG A 51 -7.39 10.28 -10.30
N VAL A 52 -6.73 9.37 -11.01
CA VAL A 52 -5.43 9.59 -11.65
C VAL A 52 -5.51 9.10 -13.09
N GLY A 53 -5.54 10.04 -14.05
CA GLY A 53 -5.78 9.73 -15.45
C GLY A 53 -7.14 9.04 -15.66
N LYS A 54 -7.13 7.86 -16.28
CA LYS A 54 -8.36 7.08 -16.52
C LYS A 54 -8.83 6.24 -15.33
N TYR A 55 -8.02 6.12 -14.28
CA TYR A 55 -8.31 5.25 -13.14
C TYR A 55 -9.04 6.03 -12.04
N GLY A 56 -10.16 5.48 -11.55
CA GLY A 56 -10.72 5.89 -10.26
C GLY A 56 -9.99 5.18 -9.13
N VAL A 57 -9.79 5.87 -8.02
CA VAL A 57 -9.01 5.39 -6.86
C VAL A 57 -9.95 5.12 -5.69
N ASP A 58 -9.87 3.92 -5.11
CA ASP A 58 -10.60 3.55 -3.90
C ASP A 58 -9.82 3.99 -2.65
N VAL A 59 -9.82 5.29 -2.39
CA VAL A 59 -9.13 5.89 -1.24
C VAL A 59 -9.66 5.31 0.07
N ALA A 60 -10.98 5.12 0.19
CA ALA A 60 -11.60 4.66 1.43
C ALA A 60 -11.26 3.18 1.73
N GLY A 61 -11.31 2.31 0.72
CA GLY A 61 -10.92 0.91 0.85
C GLY A 61 -9.43 0.76 1.17
N PHE A 62 -8.58 1.52 0.47
CA PHE A 62 -7.14 1.55 0.74
C PHE A 62 -6.83 2.02 2.16
N GLU A 63 -7.44 3.12 2.60
CA GLU A 63 -7.27 3.65 3.96
C GLU A 63 -7.64 2.64 5.04
N LYS A 64 -8.80 1.99 4.88
CA LYS A 64 -9.32 1.05 5.87
C LYS A 64 -8.38 -0.14 6.10
N SER A 65 -7.68 -0.58 5.07
CA SER A 65 -6.87 -1.79 5.13
C SER A 65 -5.38 -1.52 5.31
N VAL A 66 -4.82 -0.53 4.62
CA VAL A 66 -3.37 -0.33 4.58
C VAL A 66 -2.87 0.59 5.71
N VAL A 67 -3.62 1.63 6.07
CA VAL A 67 -3.17 2.58 7.11
C VAL A 67 -2.94 1.91 8.47
N PRO A 68 -3.81 1.00 8.96
CA PRO A 68 -3.58 0.33 10.24
C PRO A 68 -2.29 -0.51 10.27
N ILE A 69 -1.87 -1.05 9.12
CA ILE A 69 -0.68 -1.88 9.01
C ILE A 69 0.59 -1.04 9.13
N LEU A 70 0.52 0.26 8.81
CA LEU A 70 1.64 1.20 8.87
C LEU A 70 1.72 1.95 10.22
N ASP A 71 0.95 1.52 11.22
CA ASP A 71 1.00 2.14 12.55
C ASP A 71 2.28 1.73 13.29
N ALA A 72 3.32 2.54 13.17
CA ALA A 72 4.64 2.30 13.76
C ALA A 72 4.62 2.18 15.31
N GLU A 73 3.63 2.76 15.96
CA GLU A 73 3.49 2.74 17.43
C GLU A 73 2.91 1.42 17.93
N HIS A 74 1.95 0.84 17.19
CA HIS A 74 1.19 -0.33 17.65
C HIS A 74 1.50 -1.62 16.89
N ALA A 75 2.07 -1.54 15.69
CA ALA A 75 2.39 -2.73 14.91
C ALA A 75 3.59 -3.49 15.52
N ASP A 76 3.43 -4.81 15.64
CA ASP A 76 4.51 -5.72 16.02
C ASP A 76 5.40 -6.03 14.80
N ALA A 77 6.05 -5.00 14.24
CA ALA A 77 6.89 -5.09 13.05
C ALA A 77 8.20 -4.31 13.20
N GLU A 78 9.33 -4.94 12.89
CA GLU A 78 10.66 -4.32 12.91
C GLU A 78 11.00 -3.69 11.55
N LEU A 79 10.47 -4.28 10.48
CA LEU A 79 10.62 -3.83 9.11
C LEU A 79 9.25 -3.57 8.48
N PHE A 80 9.09 -2.39 7.91
CA PHE A 80 7.95 -2.03 7.07
C PHE A 80 8.37 -2.03 5.62
N VAL A 81 7.61 -2.68 4.75
CA VAL A 81 7.91 -2.71 3.30
C VAL A 81 6.83 -1.96 2.53
N ILE A 82 7.26 -1.01 1.71
CA ILE A 82 6.39 -0.19 0.86
C ILE A 82 7.01 -0.12 -0.54
N ASP A 83 6.49 -0.91 -1.47
CA ASP A 83 7.07 -1.04 -2.82
C ASP A 83 6.97 0.26 -3.66
N GLU A 84 5.78 0.88 -3.71
CA GLU A 84 5.53 2.08 -4.51
C GLU A 84 4.74 3.12 -3.70
N ILE A 85 5.24 4.37 -3.73
CA ILE A 85 4.50 5.54 -3.24
C ILE A 85 4.29 6.47 -4.42
N GLY A 86 3.10 6.38 -5.01
CA GLY A 86 2.69 7.17 -6.16
C GLY A 86 1.61 8.19 -5.82
N LYS A 87 1.13 8.83 -6.89
CA LYS A 87 0.02 9.81 -6.79
C LYS A 87 -1.27 9.17 -6.26
N MET A 88 -1.50 7.88 -6.49
CA MET A 88 -2.76 7.21 -6.12
C MET A 88 -2.87 7.02 -4.61
N GLU A 89 -1.81 6.52 -3.98
CA GLU A 89 -1.69 6.32 -2.54
C GLU A 89 -1.70 7.68 -1.81
N CYS A 90 -1.03 8.68 -2.40
CA CYS A 90 -0.98 10.05 -1.87
C CYS A 90 -2.31 10.82 -1.96
N LEU A 91 -3.37 10.26 -2.58
CA LEU A 91 -4.72 10.83 -2.45
C LEU A 91 -5.34 10.59 -1.07
N SER A 92 -4.76 9.67 -0.27
CA SER A 92 -5.13 9.49 1.12
C SER A 92 -4.23 10.33 2.02
N ASP A 93 -4.81 11.37 2.63
CA ASP A 93 -4.10 12.16 3.65
C ASP A 93 -3.72 11.29 4.87
N LYS A 94 -4.52 10.27 5.19
CA LYS A 94 -4.22 9.35 6.30
C LYS A 94 -3.01 8.48 6.01
N PHE A 95 -2.90 7.97 4.78
CA PHE A 95 -1.74 7.22 4.33
C PHE A 95 -0.48 8.10 4.37
N VAL A 96 -0.55 9.30 3.81
CA VAL A 96 0.57 10.26 3.83
C VAL A 96 1.01 10.55 5.27
N ALA A 97 0.06 10.76 6.19
CA ALA A 97 0.36 10.97 7.59
C ALA A 97 0.99 9.73 8.27
N ALA A 98 0.51 8.52 7.95
CA ALA A 98 1.06 7.28 8.48
C ALA A 98 2.49 7.03 8.01
N VAL A 99 2.76 7.19 6.70
CA VAL A 99 4.12 7.06 6.15
C VAL A 99 5.07 8.10 6.75
N ARG A 100 4.62 9.35 6.94
CA ARG A 100 5.45 10.39 7.60
C ARG A 100 5.78 10.03 9.04
N ARG A 101 4.82 9.50 9.82
CA ARG A 101 5.07 9.01 11.19
C ARG A 101 6.05 7.84 11.17
N LEU A 102 5.86 6.90 10.25
CA LEU A 102 6.73 5.74 10.10
C LEU A 102 8.18 6.18 9.79
N PHE A 103 8.40 7.10 8.84
CA PHE A 103 9.72 7.66 8.55
C PHE A 103 10.33 8.51 9.67
N SER A 104 9.51 9.00 10.60
CA SER A 104 9.98 9.74 11.77
C SER A 104 10.24 8.83 12.99
N SER A 105 9.96 7.53 12.86
CA SER A 105 10.14 6.54 13.93
C SER A 105 11.51 5.85 13.85
N GLU A 106 11.84 5.04 14.86
CA GLU A 106 13.05 4.21 14.86
C GLU A 106 12.89 2.88 14.08
N ARG A 107 11.73 2.67 13.43
CA ARG A 107 11.44 1.44 12.65
C ARG A 107 12.18 1.48 11.31
N SER A 108 12.59 0.30 10.83
CA SER A 108 13.18 0.18 9.49
C SER A 108 12.09 0.23 8.42
N VAL A 109 12.36 0.92 7.32
CA VAL A 109 11.46 0.96 6.14
C VAL A 109 12.26 0.58 4.91
N LEU A 110 11.70 -0.32 4.10
CA LEU A 110 12.21 -0.74 2.79
C LEU A 110 11.29 -0.25 1.68
#